data_AF-A0A1M3MUL6-F1
#
_entry.id   AF-A0A1M3MUL6-F1
#
_cell.length_a   1.000
_cell.length_b   1.000
_cell.length_c   1.000
_cell.angle_alpha   90.00
_cell.angle_beta   90.00
_cell.angle_gamma   90.00
#
_symmetry.space_group_name_H-M   'P 1'
#
loop_
_entity.id
_entity.type
_entity.pdbx_description
1 polymer ?
#
loop_
_entity_poly.entity_id
_entity_poly.type
_entity_poly.pdbx_seq_one_letter_code
_entity_poly.pdbx_strand_id
1 'polypeptide(L)'
;MLELVRSALFPLALVASTLFGATILTPACGTPGEEDVVDEVAGEDAYTLEGTCDGLPRLKTLKTPPGVCVGLVANGFTYARGIAELPSGDLVLAEMGGWAQDRGSVWLLRRLADKSYSRTRIAKLIDKPSGVAVGPDGLPYIGTPKGIFRFDPYEQTVDPIPRTGKFRASPDYKQPRFKVVIDDLPGTGRHPLSKFVFDKRDVWTIFANVGSVSDVCEQGAGARPPAGYPLPCPEADGAKPHGVIRKYVLAGPDRVATGHTVIAKGLRNSMALAVHPRSNALIQAENSRDSINKHQASLTDSEGDLPHEELNVIVPGAHYGWPYCYDNGAPNPEYRGRVDCSRYTNPALLLPGHASPLGMTYYTGTMFPAAYRNNLIVAYHGYRANGHRLVVVPVDANGVPGSGEPLDIIRGWEKSADGREPLGSPVDVLAAKDGSLYVTEDKNGTVLRVFFDPAAGNGAPMRPLPATQPQASPEEQQRCAQLARRTDSFSRVQRDVIDTACVSCHGVGPGYAGGLRLDKCDAVGNAQRLRAPRTGNRPPYVQPNRLDSELVLRIKGQGYPQMPAGGLNPEQLGEVESWINAGAPLPQ
;
A
#
# COMPACT_ATOMS: atom_id res chain seq x y z
N MET A 1 -52.63 51.12 8.52
CA MET A 1 -53.52 50.31 7.66
C MET A 1 -53.49 48.91 8.25
N LEU A 2 -54.34 48.58 9.24
CA LEU A 2 -55.70 48.01 9.10
C LEU A 2 -55.73 46.86 8.07
N GLU A 3 -56.24 45.65 8.30
CA GLU A 3 -57.03 44.98 9.36
C GLU A 3 -56.97 43.45 9.05
N LEU A 4 -56.88 42.54 10.03
CA LEU A 4 -57.95 41.64 10.55
C LEU A 4 -58.68 40.79 9.46
N VAL A 5 -58.93 39.48 9.61
CA VAL A 5 -59.84 38.85 10.60
C VAL A 5 -59.61 37.33 10.69
N ARG A 6 -59.75 36.80 11.93
CA ARG A 6 -59.82 35.39 12.37
C ARG A 6 -61.14 34.71 11.98
N SER A 7 -61.19 33.36 11.96
CA SER A 7 -62.32 32.59 12.54
C SER A 7 -61.92 31.12 12.79
N ALA A 8 -62.18 30.66 14.00
CA ALA A 8 -62.10 29.28 14.47
C ALA A 8 -63.50 28.65 14.50
N LEU A 9 -63.62 27.31 14.59
CA LEU A 9 -64.62 26.57 15.38
C LEU A 9 -64.43 25.03 15.26
N PHE A 10 -64.41 24.36 16.41
CA PHE A 10 -64.53 22.90 16.68
C PHE A 10 -66.05 22.55 16.84
N PRO A 11 -66.55 21.27 16.85
CA PRO A 11 -66.30 20.31 17.93
C PRO A 11 -66.45 18.77 17.65
N LEU A 12 -66.26 18.03 18.75
CA LEU A 12 -66.24 16.59 19.04
C LEU A 12 -67.39 15.70 18.50
N ALA A 13 -67.08 14.39 18.37
CA ALA A 13 -67.97 13.32 18.83
C ALA A 13 -67.17 12.10 19.35
N LEU A 14 -67.74 11.47 20.39
CA LEU A 14 -67.19 10.50 21.33
C LEU A 14 -67.94 9.16 21.13
N VAL A 15 -67.28 8.00 21.08
CA VAL A 15 -67.88 6.71 21.49
C VAL A 15 -66.83 5.85 22.20
N ALA A 16 -67.30 5.19 23.25
CA ALA A 16 -66.60 4.70 24.42
C ALA A 16 -66.31 3.18 24.41
N SER A 17 -65.28 2.80 25.18
CA SER A 17 -65.13 1.61 26.06
C SER A 17 -65.16 0.19 25.44
N THR A 18 -64.38 -0.82 25.84
CA THR A 18 -63.94 -1.25 27.18
C THR A 18 -62.75 -2.26 27.15
N LEU A 19 -61.83 -2.10 28.13
CA LEU A 19 -61.28 -3.10 29.09
C LEU A 19 -60.05 -4.03 28.81
N PHE A 20 -59.03 -3.79 29.66
CA PHE A 20 -58.09 -4.66 30.40
C PHE A 20 -56.84 -5.30 29.76
N GLY A 21 -55.69 -5.06 30.42
CA GLY A 21 -54.49 -5.89 30.33
C GLY A 21 -53.14 -5.20 30.55
N ALA A 22 -52.93 -4.48 31.67
CA ALA A 22 -51.60 -4.01 32.03
C ALA A 22 -50.75 -5.16 32.58
N THR A 23 -49.62 -5.47 31.93
CA THR A 23 -48.53 -6.26 32.53
C THR A 23 -47.28 -5.40 32.54
N ILE A 24 -46.89 -4.98 33.74
CA ILE A 24 -45.61 -4.32 34.02
C ILE A 24 -44.55 -5.43 34.05
N LEU A 25 -43.68 -5.47 33.04
CA LEU A 25 -42.47 -6.30 33.09
C LEU A 25 -41.33 -5.44 33.65
N THR A 26 -40.92 -5.77 34.87
CA THR A 26 -39.67 -5.33 35.48
C THR A 26 -38.50 -5.93 34.70
N PRO A 27 -37.39 -5.20 34.47
CA PRO A 27 -36.18 -5.82 33.94
C PRO A 27 -35.51 -6.61 35.07
N ALA A 28 -35.44 -7.92 34.89
CA ALA A 28 -34.63 -8.79 35.74
C ALA A 28 -33.14 -8.47 35.52
N CYS A 29 -32.39 -8.32 36.62
CA CYS A 29 -30.94 -8.28 36.62
C CYS A 29 -30.39 -9.57 35.99
N GLY A 30 -29.67 -9.43 34.88
CA GLY A 30 -28.80 -10.46 34.33
C GLY A 30 -27.44 -10.46 35.03
N THR A 31 -26.94 -11.66 35.30
CA THR A 31 -25.67 -11.97 35.97
C THR A 31 -24.43 -11.46 35.22
N PRO A 32 -23.36 -11.03 35.90
CA PRO A 32 -22.10 -10.62 35.26
C PRO A 32 -21.19 -11.84 35.02
N GLY A 33 -20.87 -12.11 33.75
CA GLY A 33 -19.86 -13.11 33.38
C GLY A 33 -20.18 -13.81 32.07
N GLU A 34 -20.14 -13.09 30.95
CA GLU A 34 -20.19 -13.68 29.62
C GLU A 34 -18.92 -13.26 28.88
N GLU A 35 -17.99 -14.21 28.71
CA GLU A 35 -16.93 -14.07 27.72
C GLU A 35 -17.63 -13.99 26.36
N ASP A 36 -17.41 -12.90 25.61
CA ASP A 36 -17.89 -12.77 24.22
C ASP A 36 -17.13 -13.77 23.32
N VAL A 37 -17.37 -15.08 23.50
CA VAL A 37 -17.06 -16.11 22.50
C VAL A 37 -18.15 -15.99 21.46
N VAL A 38 -17.86 -15.27 20.38
CA VAL A 38 -18.82 -15.05 19.31
C VAL A 38 -18.77 -16.25 18.37
N ASP A 39 -19.47 -17.32 18.74
CA ASP A 39 -19.79 -18.43 17.83
C ASP A 39 -20.97 -17.99 16.96
N GLU A 40 -20.66 -17.59 15.72
CA GLU A 40 -21.52 -17.50 14.52
C GLU A 40 -21.30 -16.23 13.69
N VAL A 41 -21.33 -16.47 12.38
CA VAL A 41 -21.09 -15.55 11.29
C VAL A 41 -22.42 -14.93 10.89
N ALA A 42 -22.61 -13.64 11.16
CA ALA A 42 -23.65 -12.86 10.52
C ALA A 42 -23.01 -11.96 9.45
N GLY A 43 -22.96 -12.48 8.23
CA GLY A 43 -22.63 -11.76 7.02
C GLY A 43 -22.85 -12.73 5.85
N GLU A 44 -23.73 -12.38 4.92
CA GLU A 44 -23.91 -13.13 3.66
C GLU A 44 -22.52 -13.50 3.10
N ASP A 45 -22.31 -14.77 2.74
CA ASP A 45 -20.98 -15.31 2.40
C ASP A 45 -20.31 -14.50 1.29
N ALA A 46 -19.45 -13.55 1.67
CA ALA A 46 -18.71 -12.70 0.74
C ALA A 46 -17.83 -13.48 -0.24
N TYR A 47 -17.56 -14.75 0.07
CA TYR A 47 -16.83 -15.67 -0.78
C TYR A 47 -17.59 -16.96 -0.99
N THR A 48 -17.58 -17.46 -2.22
CA THR A 48 -17.93 -18.86 -2.49
C THR A 48 -16.84 -19.77 -1.95
N LEU A 49 -17.23 -20.70 -1.07
CA LEU A 49 -16.33 -21.66 -0.44
C LEU A 49 -16.44 -23.03 -1.10
N GLU A 50 -15.31 -23.70 -1.35
CA GLU A 50 -15.29 -25.07 -1.87
C GLU A 50 -14.01 -25.81 -1.45
N GLY A 51 -14.19 -26.94 -0.77
CA GLY A 51 -13.09 -27.77 -0.27
C GLY A 51 -12.34 -27.14 0.90
N THR A 52 -11.11 -27.60 1.13
CA THR A 52 -10.26 -27.13 2.24
C THR A 52 -8.91 -26.61 1.77
N CYS A 53 -8.32 -25.72 2.57
CA CYS A 53 -6.99 -25.17 2.41
C CYS A 53 -6.31 -25.18 3.77
N ASP A 54 -5.32 -26.05 3.98
CA ASP A 54 -4.73 -26.32 5.30
C ASP A 54 -5.79 -26.55 6.41
N GLY A 55 -6.82 -27.34 6.10
CA GLY A 55 -7.92 -27.66 7.01
C GLY A 55 -8.97 -26.55 7.19
N LEU A 56 -8.79 -25.37 6.60
CA LEU A 56 -9.75 -24.27 6.64
C LEU A 56 -10.69 -24.31 5.42
N PRO A 57 -11.91 -23.74 5.49
CA PRO A 57 -12.77 -23.55 4.32
C PRO A 57 -12.03 -22.77 3.23
N ARG A 58 -11.92 -23.35 2.02
CA ARG A 58 -11.15 -22.75 0.93
C ARG A 58 -12.00 -21.78 0.12
N LEU A 59 -11.44 -20.60 -0.17
CA LEU A 59 -12.04 -19.61 -1.07
C LEU A 59 -11.88 -20.09 -2.52
N LYS A 60 -12.99 -20.25 -3.24
CA LYS A 60 -13.02 -20.63 -4.65
C LYS A 60 -12.84 -19.44 -5.59
N THR A 61 -13.27 -18.26 -5.16
CA THR A 61 -13.38 -17.06 -5.99
C THR A 61 -12.03 -16.46 -6.39
N LEU A 62 -10.98 -16.74 -5.62
CA LEU A 62 -9.66 -16.14 -5.82
C LEU A 62 -8.80 -16.95 -6.79
N LYS A 63 -8.05 -16.21 -7.61
CA LYS A 63 -7.05 -16.77 -8.52
C LYS A 63 -5.70 -16.80 -7.81
N THR A 64 -5.10 -17.99 -7.74
CA THR A 64 -3.80 -18.24 -7.12
C THR A 64 -2.90 -19.11 -8.01
N PRO A 65 -1.58 -19.13 -7.77
CA PRO A 65 -0.67 -20.09 -8.38
C PRO A 65 -1.11 -21.55 -8.19
N PRO A 66 -0.77 -22.45 -9.13
CA PRO A 66 -1.00 -23.90 -8.95
C PRO A 66 -0.40 -24.40 -7.63
N GLY A 67 -1.19 -25.12 -6.83
CA GLY A 67 -0.78 -25.61 -5.50
C GLY A 67 -0.88 -24.58 -4.37
N VAL A 68 -1.13 -23.31 -4.67
CA VAL A 68 -1.43 -22.28 -3.65
C VAL A 68 -2.94 -22.19 -3.45
N CYS A 69 -3.39 -22.20 -2.20
CA CYS A 69 -4.79 -22.02 -1.83
C CYS A 69 -4.95 -20.91 -0.78
N VAL A 70 -6.17 -20.40 -0.63
CA VAL A 70 -6.55 -19.43 0.39
C VAL A 70 -7.65 -20.03 1.27
N GLY A 71 -7.39 -20.12 2.57
CA GLY A 71 -8.34 -20.58 3.58
C GLY A 71 -8.92 -19.41 4.38
N LEU A 72 -10.20 -19.48 4.72
CA LEU A 72 -10.87 -18.52 5.59
C LEU A 72 -10.51 -18.81 7.06
N VAL A 73 -9.79 -17.89 7.71
CA VAL A 73 -9.43 -18.00 9.15
C VAL A 73 -10.58 -17.50 10.01
N ALA A 74 -11.08 -16.30 9.71
CA ALA A 74 -12.20 -15.67 10.40
C ALA A 74 -12.80 -14.57 9.51
N ASN A 75 -14.06 -14.21 9.78
CA ASN A 75 -14.77 -13.12 9.10
C ASN A 75 -15.65 -12.32 10.09
N GLY A 76 -16.41 -11.35 9.58
CA GLY A 76 -17.34 -10.54 10.36
C GLY A 76 -16.71 -9.33 11.05
N PHE A 77 -15.47 -8.97 10.69
CA PHE A 77 -14.82 -7.77 11.21
C PHE A 77 -15.27 -6.53 10.45
N THR A 78 -15.40 -5.40 11.13
CA THR A 78 -15.63 -4.10 10.51
C THR A 78 -14.28 -3.41 10.30
N TYR A 79 -13.76 -3.49 9.07
CA TYR A 79 -12.42 -3.03 8.67
C TYR A 79 -11.26 -3.73 9.41
N ALA A 80 -10.92 -4.96 9.03
CA ALA A 80 -9.74 -5.67 9.51
C ALA A 80 -8.44 -4.96 9.04
N ARG A 81 -7.55 -4.58 9.95
CA ARG A 81 -6.32 -3.82 9.64
C ARG A 81 -5.06 -4.64 9.94
N GLY A 82 -4.21 -4.20 10.87
CA GLY A 82 -2.96 -4.86 11.17
C GLY A 82 -3.16 -6.20 11.88
N ILE A 83 -2.26 -7.15 11.60
CA ILE A 83 -2.24 -8.46 12.22
C ILE A 83 -0.81 -8.83 12.61
N ALA A 84 -0.64 -9.50 13.75
CA ALA A 84 0.64 -10.03 14.17
C ALA A 84 0.49 -11.39 14.86
N GLU A 85 1.51 -12.26 14.72
CA GLU A 85 1.56 -13.56 15.38
C GLU A 85 2.43 -13.48 16.63
N LEU A 86 1.84 -13.79 17.79
CA LEU A 86 2.49 -13.81 19.09
C LEU A 86 3.45 -15.00 19.23
N PRO A 87 4.41 -15.00 20.16
CA PRO A 87 5.27 -16.16 20.45
C PRO A 87 4.50 -17.47 20.66
N SER A 88 3.32 -17.41 21.29
CA SER A 88 2.39 -18.52 21.50
C SER A 88 1.81 -19.13 20.22
N GLY A 89 1.83 -18.40 19.10
CA GLY A 89 1.15 -18.78 17.85
C GLY A 89 -0.25 -18.20 17.71
N ASP A 90 -0.80 -17.55 18.76
CA ASP A 90 -2.05 -16.80 18.65
C ASP A 90 -1.84 -15.54 17.79
N LEU A 91 -2.89 -15.10 17.09
CA LEU A 91 -2.88 -13.89 16.28
C LEU A 91 -3.57 -12.74 17.02
N VAL A 92 -2.98 -11.55 16.96
CA VAL A 92 -3.62 -10.31 17.40
C VAL A 92 -4.02 -9.51 16.18
N LEU A 93 -5.29 -9.14 16.11
CA LEU A 93 -5.89 -8.38 15.01
C LEU A 93 -6.40 -7.03 15.51
N ALA A 94 -6.04 -5.97 14.78
CA ALA A 94 -6.66 -4.65 14.90
C ALA A 94 -7.90 -4.57 13.99
N GLU A 95 -9.06 -4.30 14.58
CA GLU A 95 -10.29 -3.98 13.85
C GLU A 95 -10.58 -2.49 13.99
N MET A 96 -10.58 -1.74 12.89
CA MET A 96 -10.73 -0.28 12.97
C MET A 96 -12.14 0.14 13.42
N GLY A 97 -13.17 -0.63 13.05
CA GLY A 97 -14.58 -0.34 13.35
C GLY A 97 -15.17 0.85 12.59
N GLY A 98 -14.36 1.58 11.82
CA GLY A 98 -14.75 2.72 11.00
C GLY A 98 -13.98 4.01 11.32
N TRP A 99 -14.31 5.08 10.60
CA TRP A 99 -13.61 6.37 10.69
C TRP A 99 -14.08 7.28 11.85
N ALA A 100 -15.15 6.92 12.55
CA ALA A 100 -15.51 7.62 13.78
C ALA A 100 -14.53 7.28 14.92
N GLN A 101 -14.46 8.13 15.94
CA GLN A 101 -13.60 7.89 17.11
C GLN A 101 -14.11 6.70 17.92
N ASP A 102 -13.18 5.98 18.56
CA ASP A 102 -13.46 4.92 19.54
C ASP A 102 -14.43 3.83 19.03
N ARG A 103 -14.34 3.47 17.74
CA ARG A 103 -15.15 2.40 17.15
C ARG A 103 -14.43 1.06 17.06
N GLY A 104 -13.11 1.06 17.21
CA GLY A 104 -12.29 -0.10 16.96
C GLY A 104 -12.22 -1.07 18.12
N SER A 105 -11.73 -2.26 17.80
CA SER A 105 -11.54 -3.37 18.71
C SER A 105 -10.17 -4.02 18.49
N VAL A 106 -9.75 -4.82 19.46
CA VAL A 106 -8.62 -5.74 19.33
C VAL A 106 -9.14 -7.15 19.56
N TRP A 107 -8.73 -8.06 18.68
CA TRP A 107 -9.14 -9.46 18.72
C TRP A 107 -7.93 -10.37 18.87
N LEU A 108 -8.13 -11.44 19.63
CA LEU A 108 -7.21 -12.57 19.74
C LEU A 108 -7.82 -13.74 18.96
N LEU A 109 -7.07 -14.28 18.00
CA LEU A 109 -7.47 -15.48 17.25
C LEU A 109 -6.53 -16.63 17.62
N ARG A 110 -7.10 -17.73 18.11
CA ARG A 110 -6.33 -18.91 18.53
C ARG A 110 -6.61 -20.06 17.60
N ARG A 111 -5.55 -20.63 17.03
CA ARG A 111 -5.69 -21.85 16.22
C ARG A 111 -5.95 -23.06 17.12
N LEU A 112 -7.01 -23.79 16.82
CA LEU A 112 -7.43 -25.00 17.55
C LEU A 112 -6.79 -26.26 16.96
N ALA A 113 -6.93 -27.38 17.65
CA ALA A 113 -6.34 -28.67 17.26
C ALA A 113 -6.87 -29.19 15.91
N ASP A 114 -8.12 -28.87 15.57
CA ASP A 114 -8.75 -29.18 14.29
C ASP A 114 -8.39 -28.19 13.16
N LYS A 115 -7.44 -27.29 13.43
CA LYS A 115 -6.96 -26.21 12.55
C LYS A 115 -7.91 -25.02 12.38
N SER A 116 -9.14 -25.08 12.89
CA SER A 116 -10.04 -23.93 12.96
C SER A 116 -9.50 -22.86 13.92
N TYR A 117 -10.18 -21.72 14.02
CA TYR A 117 -9.77 -20.64 14.91
C TYR A 117 -10.91 -20.24 15.82
N SER A 118 -10.65 -20.16 17.12
CA SER A 118 -11.50 -19.38 18.02
C SER A 118 -11.15 -17.90 17.91
N ARG A 119 -12.14 -17.04 18.17
CA ARG A 119 -11.98 -15.58 18.16
C ARG A 119 -12.50 -15.00 19.47
N THR A 120 -11.71 -14.14 20.09
CA THR A 120 -12.10 -13.45 21.33
C THR A 120 -11.81 -11.97 21.16
N ARG A 121 -12.83 -11.13 21.36
CA ARG A 121 -12.60 -9.68 21.47
C ARG A 121 -11.97 -9.42 22.82
N ILE A 122 -10.77 -8.84 22.83
CA ILE A 122 -10.02 -8.56 24.07
C ILE A 122 -10.01 -7.08 24.43
N ALA A 123 -10.29 -6.19 23.48
CA ALA A 123 -10.46 -4.76 23.74
C ALA A 123 -11.49 -4.15 22.78
N LYS A 124 -12.16 -3.09 23.22
CA LYS A 124 -13.12 -2.31 22.43
C LYS A 124 -12.97 -0.83 22.72
N LEU A 125 -13.60 0.02 21.90
CA LEU A 125 -13.54 1.48 22.04
C LEU A 125 -12.12 2.03 21.85
N ILE A 126 -11.36 1.42 20.95
CA ILE A 126 -10.03 1.88 20.54
C ILE A 126 -10.19 2.84 19.34
N ASP A 127 -9.52 3.99 19.36
CA ASP A 127 -9.59 4.95 18.25
C ASP A 127 -8.78 4.45 17.05
N LYS A 128 -9.47 4.00 16.00
CA LYS A 128 -8.92 3.57 14.71
C LYS A 128 -7.63 2.75 14.83
N PRO A 129 -7.64 1.64 15.58
CA PRO A 129 -6.48 0.77 15.64
C PRO A 129 -6.10 0.33 14.23
N SER A 130 -4.82 0.37 13.90
CA SER A 130 -4.33 0.12 12.54
C SER A 130 -3.10 -0.77 12.56
N GLY A 131 -1.88 -0.22 12.67
CA GLY A 131 -0.65 -1.01 12.71
C GLY A 131 -0.60 -1.92 13.93
N VAL A 132 -0.16 -3.17 13.74
CA VAL A 132 0.12 -4.13 14.82
C VAL A 132 1.49 -4.75 14.55
N ALA A 133 2.31 -4.88 15.59
CA ALA A 133 3.58 -5.60 15.52
C ALA A 133 3.88 -6.25 16.87
N VAL A 134 4.69 -7.31 16.86
CA VAL A 134 5.22 -7.89 18.10
C VAL A 134 6.58 -7.26 18.40
N GLY A 135 6.72 -6.74 19.63
CA GLY A 135 7.97 -6.17 20.11
C GLY A 135 9.00 -7.23 20.53
N PRO A 136 10.24 -6.81 20.85
CA PRO A 136 11.29 -7.73 21.29
C PRO A 136 11.00 -8.44 22.61
N ASP A 137 10.06 -7.92 23.40
CA ASP A 137 9.54 -8.57 24.62
C ASP A 137 8.48 -9.64 24.32
N GLY A 138 8.13 -9.86 23.06
CA GLY A 138 7.10 -10.82 22.66
C GLY A 138 5.67 -10.33 22.86
N LEU A 139 5.48 -9.07 23.26
CA LEU A 139 4.16 -8.48 23.45
C LEU A 139 3.66 -7.77 22.17
N PRO A 140 2.35 -7.72 21.94
CA PRO A 140 1.77 -6.92 20.87
C PRO A 140 1.86 -5.42 21.18
N TYR A 141 2.19 -4.67 20.13
CA TYR A 141 2.13 -3.22 20.04
C TYR A 141 1.06 -2.86 19.02
N ILE A 142 0.24 -1.85 19.32
CA ILE A 142 -0.83 -1.38 18.46
C ILE A 142 -0.73 0.14 18.24
N GLY A 143 -0.88 0.55 16.99
CA GLY A 143 -0.86 1.92 16.55
C GLY A 143 -2.27 2.48 16.45
N THR A 144 -2.48 3.65 17.04
CA THR A 144 -3.66 4.50 16.87
C THR A 144 -3.21 5.84 16.29
N PRO A 145 -4.13 6.73 15.88
CA PRO A 145 -3.73 8.03 15.35
C PRO A 145 -2.82 8.87 16.26
N LYS A 146 -2.96 8.70 17.58
CA LYS A 146 -2.30 9.56 18.58
C LYS A 146 -1.21 8.86 19.38
N GLY A 147 -0.98 7.57 19.16
CA GLY A 147 0.07 6.88 19.87
C GLY A 147 0.23 5.42 19.50
N ILE A 148 1.26 4.83 20.07
CA ILE A 148 1.50 3.39 20.02
C ILE A 148 1.47 2.88 21.46
N PHE A 149 0.80 1.74 21.65
CA PHE A 149 0.54 1.15 22.97
C PHE A 149 0.96 -0.31 22.96
N ARG A 150 1.54 -0.78 24.05
CA ARG A 150 1.84 -2.20 24.29
C ARG A 150 0.92 -2.76 25.36
N PHE A 151 0.60 -4.04 25.30
CA PHE A 151 -0.30 -4.68 26.26
C PHE A 151 -0.03 -6.19 26.33
N ASP A 152 -0.44 -6.83 27.42
CA ASP A 152 -0.49 -8.29 27.50
C ASP A 152 -1.87 -8.78 27.03
N PRO A 153 -1.97 -9.50 25.90
CA PRO A 153 -3.26 -9.88 25.33
C PRO A 153 -4.03 -10.91 26.18
N TYR A 154 -3.38 -11.52 27.17
CA TYR A 154 -3.99 -12.49 28.09
C TYR A 154 -4.38 -11.87 29.43
N GLU A 155 -4.02 -10.61 29.66
CA GLU A 155 -4.38 -9.90 30.88
C GLU A 155 -5.87 -9.50 30.87
N GLN A 156 -6.57 -9.85 31.95
CA GLN A 156 -8.00 -9.57 32.14
C GLN A 156 -8.19 -8.61 33.31
N THR A 157 -8.01 -7.31 33.06
CA THR A 157 -8.14 -6.26 34.07
C THR A 157 -9.30 -5.31 33.79
N VAL A 158 -9.76 -4.56 34.79
CA VAL A 158 -10.69 -3.43 34.58
C VAL A 158 -9.85 -2.15 34.50
N ASP A 159 -9.04 -2.01 33.45
CA ASP A 159 -8.20 -0.82 33.26
C ASP A 159 -8.81 0.10 32.20
N PRO A 160 -9.01 1.41 32.48
CA PRO A 160 -9.40 2.36 31.45
C PRO A 160 -8.33 2.46 30.35
N ILE A 161 -8.76 2.30 29.09
CA ILE A 161 -7.91 2.60 27.92
C ILE A 161 -7.43 4.07 28.01
N PRO A 162 -6.15 4.36 27.71
CA PRO A 162 -5.67 5.71 27.50
C PRO A 162 -6.36 6.32 26.25
N ARG A 163 -7.57 6.82 26.44
CA ARG A 163 -8.22 7.71 25.47
C ARG A 163 -7.49 9.03 25.53
N THR A 164 -7.23 9.60 24.37
CA THR A 164 -6.54 10.87 24.28
C THR A 164 -7.32 11.96 25.02
N GLY A 165 -6.81 12.35 26.17
CA GLY A 165 -7.32 13.43 27.01
C GLY A 165 -8.45 13.10 28.00
N LYS A 166 -9.13 11.94 27.95
CA LYS A 166 -10.15 11.55 28.97
C LYS A 166 -10.35 10.03 29.04
N PHE A 167 -9.86 9.40 30.11
CA PHE A 167 -10.16 8.01 30.46
C PHE A 167 -11.69 7.81 30.56
N ARG A 168 -12.25 6.93 29.72
CA ARG A 168 -13.58 6.36 29.95
C ARG A 168 -13.37 4.88 30.22
N ALA A 169 -13.45 4.49 31.48
CA ALA A 169 -13.63 3.09 31.83
C ALA A 169 -14.87 2.56 31.10
N SER A 170 -14.79 1.34 30.60
CA SER A 170 -15.99 0.52 30.37
C SER A 170 -16.13 -0.30 31.65
N PRO A 171 -16.89 0.17 32.67
CA PRO A 171 -16.86 -0.43 34.01
C PRO A 171 -17.17 -1.93 33.99
N ASP A 172 -17.92 -2.36 32.97
CA ASP A 172 -18.43 -3.73 32.82
C ASP A 172 -17.66 -4.58 31.80
N TYR A 173 -16.53 -4.10 31.25
CA TYR A 173 -15.73 -4.87 30.28
C TYR A 173 -14.28 -5.00 30.74
N LYS A 174 -13.86 -6.24 31.02
CA LYS A 174 -12.46 -6.56 31.30
C LYS A 174 -11.65 -6.52 30.01
N GLN A 175 -10.50 -5.90 30.06
CA GLN A 175 -9.57 -5.75 28.93
C GLN A 175 -8.12 -5.64 29.42
N PRO A 176 -7.13 -5.88 28.53
CA PRO A 176 -5.72 -5.68 28.84
C PRO A 176 -5.38 -4.26 29.27
N ARG A 177 -4.31 -4.12 30.06
CA ARG A 177 -3.71 -2.81 30.34
C ARG A 177 -2.88 -2.33 29.16
N PHE A 178 -3.31 -1.24 28.54
CA PHE A 178 -2.57 -0.59 27.47
C PHE A 178 -1.56 0.40 28.04
N LYS A 179 -0.28 0.03 27.98
CA LYS A 179 0.83 0.91 28.36
C LYS A 179 1.22 1.78 27.17
N VAL A 180 1.30 3.08 27.41
CA VAL A 180 1.75 4.06 26.41
C VAL A 180 3.23 3.83 26.09
N VAL A 181 3.57 3.78 24.81
CA VAL A 181 4.94 3.63 24.29
C VAL A 181 5.35 4.91 23.57
N ILE A 182 4.45 5.45 22.74
CA ILE A 182 4.59 6.72 22.02
C ILE A 182 3.27 7.47 22.14
N ASP A 183 3.30 8.76 22.47
CA ASP A 183 2.10 9.61 22.69
C ASP A 183 2.13 10.95 21.93
N ASP A 184 3.11 11.15 21.05
CA ASP A 184 3.32 12.41 20.32
C ASP A 184 3.01 12.31 18.82
N LEU A 185 2.26 11.28 18.40
CA LEU A 185 1.75 11.19 17.03
C LEU A 185 0.68 12.26 16.79
N PRO A 186 0.62 12.89 15.59
CA PRO A 186 -0.23 14.07 15.39
C PRO A 186 -1.74 13.82 15.58
N GLY A 187 -2.24 12.63 15.25
CA GLY A 187 -3.64 12.26 15.45
C GLY A 187 -4.66 12.96 14.57
N THR A 188 -4.22 13.77 13.61
CA THR A 188 -5.06 14.61 12.75
C THR A 188 -4.57 14.57 11.32
N GLY A 189 -5.42 15.03 10.38
CA GLY A 189 -5.08 15.08 8.95
C GLY A 189 -5.86 14.07 8.13
N ARG A 190 -5.61 14.09 6.82
CA ARG A 190 -6.22 13.17 5.84
C ARG A 190 -5.73 11.73 6.01
N HIS A 191 -4.49 11.54 6.45
CA HIS A 191 -3.88 10.22 6.66
C HIS A 191 -3.48 9.98 8.13
N PRO A 192 -4.45 9.82 9.05
CA PRO A 192 -4.18 9.77 10.48
C PRO A 192 -3.75 8.39 11.00
N LEU A 193 -3.76 7.34 10.17
CA LEU A 193 -3.47 5.98 10.63
C LEU A 193 -1.97 5.75 10.85
N SER A 194 -1.63 4.97 11.88
CA SER A 194 -0.25 4.70 12.28
C SER A 194 0.17 3.29 11.87
N LYS A 195 0.99 3.19 10.82
CA LYS A 195 1.84 2.02 10.58
C LYS A 195 3.20 2.25 11.23
N PHE A 196 3.75 1.20 11.82
CA PHE A 196 5.09 1.23 12.37
C PHE A 196 5.76 -0.15 12.25
N VAL A 197 7.09 -0.16 12.34
CA VAL A 197 7.92 -1.37 12.35
C VAL A 197 9.07 -1.21 13.33
N PHE A 198 9.52 -2.32 13.91
CA PHE A 198 10.73 -2.37 14.71
C PHE A 198 11.97 -2.47 13.82
N ASP A 199 13.02 -1.73 14.18
CA ASP A 199 14.36 -1.89 13.63
C ASP A 199 14.88 -3.31 13.96
N LYS A 200 15.61 -3.93 13.01
CA LYS A 200 16.17 -5.28 13.19
C LYS A 200 17.57 -5.26 13.79
N ARG A 201 18.24 -4.10 13.82
CA ARG A 201 19.55 -3.91 14.46
C ARG A 201 19.41 -3.40 15.88
N ASP A 202 18.73 -2.28 16.06
CA ASP A 202 18.39 -1.75 17.38
C ASP A 202 16.94 -2.09 17.70
N VAL A 203 16.72 -3.28 18.26
CA VAL A 203 15.38 -3.86 18.40
C VAL A 203 14.40 -3.03 19.24
N TRP A 204 14.88 -2.06 20.02
CA TRP A 204 14.05 -1.11 20.78
C TRP A 204 13.85 0.23 20.05
N THR A 205 14.18 0.29 18.77
CA THR A 205 13.84 1.41 17.88
C THR A 205 12.57 1.08 17.08
N ILE A 206 11.65 2.05 17.01
CA ILE A 206 10.46 2.02 16.14
C ILE A 206 10.61 3.07 15.04
N PHE A 207 10.28 2.68 13.81
CA PHE A 207 10.01 3.60 12.70
C PHE A 207 8.50 3.70 12.48
N ALA A 208 7.93 4.90 12.52
CA ALA A 208 6.50 5.13 12.41
C ALA A 208 6.15 6.14 11.30
N ASN A 209 5.08 5.83 10.58
CA ASN A 209 4.44 6.71 9.60
C ASN A 209 3.82 7.93 10.29
N VAL A 210 4.04 9.10 9.69
CA VAL A 210 3.21 10.29 9.90
C VAL A 210 2.76 10.76 8.52
N GLY A 211 1.55 10.33 8.12
CA GLY A 211 0.98 10.67 6.82
C GLY A 211 0.61 12.14 6.70
N SER A 212 0.33 12.58 5.48
CA SER A 212 -0.01 13.96 5.15
C SER A 212 -1.39 14.36 5.70
N VAL A 213 -1.54 15.65 5.99
CA VAL A 213 -2.83 16.29 6.26
C VAL A 213 -3.57 16.68 4.97
N SER A 214 -2.87 16.77 3.83
CA SER A 214 -3.44 17.15 2.53
C SER A 214 -2.99 16.24 1.37
N ASP A 215 -3.50 16.44 0.16
CA ASP A 215 -3.08 15.71 -1.04
C ASP A 215 -1.74 16.18 -1.62
N VAL A 216 -1.59 17.49 -1.82
CA VAL A 216 -0.50 18.16 -2.52
C VAL A 216 -0.11 19.49 -1.86
N CYS A 217 -0.21 19.57 -0.54
CA CYS A 217 0.02 20.77 0.30
C CYS A 217 -0.97 21.93 0.05
N GLU A 218 -2.21 21.61 -0.30
CA GLU A 218 -3.34 22.53 -0.30
C GLU A 218 -3.79 22.89 1.12
N GLN A 219 -4.31 24.11 1.30
CA GLN A 219 -4.81 24.57 2.61
C GLN A 219 -6.31 24.27 2.77
N GLY A 220 -6.72 23.82 3.96
CA GLY A 220 -8.11 23.48 4.27
C GLY A 220 -8.55 22.13 3.68
N ALA A 221 -9.76 21.68 3.99
CA ALA A 221 -10.33 20.40 3.52
C ALA A 221 -10.65 20.43 2.02
N GLY A 222 -9.62 20.53 1.17
CA GLY A 222 -9.75 20.67 -0.29
C GLY A 222 -10.22 22.06 -0.75
N ALA A 223 -10.06 23.09 0.08
CA ALA A 223 -10.33 24.46 -0.36
C ALA A 223 -9.30 24.85 -1.44
N ARG A 224 -9.77 25.54 -2.49
CA ARG A 224 -8.89 26.03 -3.56
C ARG A 224 -7.78 26.89 -2.93
N PRO A 225 -6.50 26.49 -3.04
CA PRO A 225 -5.42 27.26 -2.45
C PRO A 225 -5.41 28.69 -3.05
N PRO A 226 -4.88 29.68 -2.31
CA PRO A 226 -4.66 31.03 -2.84
C PRO A 226 -3.79 30.96 -4.11
N ALA A 227 -3.67 32.06 -4.86
CA ALA A 227 -2.92 32.08 -6.12
C ALA A 227 -1.48 31.52 -5.95
N GLY A 228 -1.29 30.24 -6.30
CA GLY A 228 -0.04 29.49 -6.15
C GLY A 228 0.07 28.68 -4.84
N TYR A 229 0.58 27.43 -4.95
CA TYR A 229 0.94 26.61 -3.79
C TYR A 229 2.18 27.19 -3.09
N PRO A 230 2.26 27.13 -1.74
CA PRO A 230 3.37 27.71 -0.98
C PRO A 230 4.70 26.97 -1.22
N LEU A 231 5.80 27.72 -1.22
CA LEU A 231 7.18 27.17 -1.29
C LEU A 231 8.06 27.82 -0.21
N PRO A 232 8.73 27.03 0.65
CA PRO A 232 8.51 25.60 0.83
C PRO A 232 7.10 25.31 1.37
N CYS A 233 6.58 24.13 1.08
CA CYS A 233 5.34 23.61 1.64
C CYS A 233 5.42 23.58 3.18
N PRO A 234 4.57 24.33 3.90
CA PRO A 234 4.61 24.37 5.36
C PRO A 234 4.34 23.01 6.02
N GLU A 235 3.57 22.16 5.35
CA GLU A 235 3.23 20.83 5.83
C GLU A 235 4.41 19.85 5.73
N ALA A 236 5.13 19.81 4.61
CA ALA A 236 6.23 18.88 4.39
C ALA A 236 7.56 19.37 5.01
N ASP A 237 7.78 20.69 5.01
CA ASP A 237 9.07 21.29 5.37
C ASP A 237 9.04 22.18 6.62
N GLY A 238 7.86 22.38 7.21
CA GLY A 238 7.71 23.19 8.42
C GLY A 238 8.30 22.53 9.67
N ALA A 239 8.11 23.21 10.81
CA ALA A 239 8.63 22.77 12.11
C ALA A 239 7.98 21.48 12.64
N LYS A 240 6.78 21.13 12.16
CA LYS A 240 6.04 19.90 12.51
C LYS A 240 5.65 19.17 11.23
N PRO A 241 6.63 18.60 10.51
CA PRO A 241 6.38 18.11 9.17
C PRO A 241 5.50 16.86 9.19
N HIS A 242 4.64 16.74 8.18
CA HIS A 242 3.88 15.54 7.82
C HIS A 242 4.38 14.97 6.50
N GLY A 243 3.92 13.78 6.16
CA GLY A 243 4.50 13.01 5.06
C GLY A 243 5.93 12.60 5.38
N VAL A 244 6.13 12.06 6.58
CA VAL A 244 7.46 11.74 7.13
C VAL A 244 7.49 10.37 7.79
N ILE A 245 8.69 9.82 7.93
CA ILE A 245 8.95 8.70 8.85
C ILE A 245 9.68 9.25 10.08
N ARG A 246 9.14 8.95 11.26
CA ARG A 246 9.76 9.25 12.55
C ARG A 246 10.45 8.01 13.12
N LYS A 247 11.64 8.19 13.66
CA LYS A 247 12.36 7.21 14.49
C LYS A 247 12.13 7.53 15.96
N TYR A 248 11.82 6.51 16.73
CA TYR A 248 11.65 6.54 18.18
C TYR A 248 12.57 5.52 18.83
N VAL A 249 13.30 5.90 19.87
CA VAL A 249 14.11 4.99 20.69
C VAL A 249 13.37 4.76 22.00
N LEU A 250 13.05 3.50 22.30
CA LEU A 250 12.34 3.11 23.51
C LEU A 250 13.32 2.84 24.64
N ALA A 251 13.14 3.53 25.77
CA ALA A 251 14.06 3.46 26.90
C ALA A 251 13.36 3.14 28.23
N GLY A 252 14.17 2.80 29.24
CA GLY A 252 13.70 2.48 30.58
C GLY A 252 12.96 1.15 30.70
N PRO A 253 12.53 0.78 31.92
CA PRO A 253 11.78 -0.46 32.18
C PRO A 253 10.43 -0.47 31.47
N ASP A 254 9.82 0.71 31.29
CA ASP A 254 8.51 0.84 30.68
C ASP A 254 8.53 0.98 29.15
N ARG A 255 9.72 0.98 28.53
CA ARG A 255 9.91 1.06 27.06
C ARG A 255 9.13 2.22 26.44
N VAL A 256 9.21 3.38 27.06
CA VAL A 256 8.60 4.62 26.57
C VAL A 256 9.59 5.35 25.68
N ALA A 257 9.11 5.96 24.61
CA ALA A 257 9.94 6.80 23.76
C ALA A 257 10.38 8.07 24.49
N THR A 258 11.64 8.45 24.36
CA THR A 258 12.18 9.68 24.95
C THR A 258 12.05 10.90 24.03
N GLY A 259 11.36 10.75 22.91
CA GLY A 259 11.24 11.71 21.83
C GLY A 259 11.38 11.03 20.46
N HIS A 260 11.39 11.84 19.40
CA HIS A 260 11.52 11.37 18.03
C HIS A 260 12.55 12.13 17.22
N THR A 261 12.98 11.51 16.12
CA THR A 261 13.74 12.16 15.05
C THR A 261 13.03 11.91 13.73
N VAL A 262 12.85 12.95 12.91
CA VAL A 262 12.39 12.77 11.53
C VAL A 262 13.56 12.24 10.71
N ILE A 263 13.43 11.01 10.18
CA ILE A 263 14.50 10.37 9.41
C ILE A 263 14.29 10.44 7.90
N ALA A 264 13.07 10.68 7.43
CA ALA A 264 12.78 10.87 6.01
C ALA A 264 11.58 11.81 5.85
N LYS A 265 11.58 12.60 4.77
CA LYS A 265 10.52 13.55 4.42
C LYS A 265 10.01 13.33 3.01
N GLY A 266 8.87 13.94 2.69
CA GLY A 266 8.31 13.93 1.35
C GLY A 266 7.75 12.55 0.95
N LEU A 267 7.12 11.87 1.91
CA LEU A 267 6.48 10.57 1.80
C LEU A 267 5.01 10.72 2.23
N ARG A 268 4.10 11.06 1.31
CA ARG A 268 2.69 11.44 1.57
C ARG A 268 2.01 10.51 2.55
N ASN A 269 2.11 9.20 2.37
CA ASN A 269 1.47 8.25 3.29
C ASN A 269 2.11 6.85 3.24
N SER A 270 2.87 6.54 4.30
CA SER A 270 3.72 5.35 4.42
C SER A 270 3.02 4.20 5.15
N MET A 271 1.94 3.66 4.60
CA MET A 271 1.18 2.60 5.27
C MET A 271 1.79 1.20 5.14
N ALA A 272 2.64 0.96 4.15
CA ALA A 272 3.44 -0.26 4.06
C ALA A 272 4.90 0.06 4.41
N LEU A 273 5.40 -0.56 5.48
CA LEU A 273 6.78 -0.44 5.96
C LEU A 273 7.34 -1.83 6.23
N ALA A 274 8.59 -2.07 5.87
CA ALA A 274 9.30 -3.30 6.22
C ALA A 274 10.80 -3.02 6.45
N VAL A 275 11.41 -3.72 7.40
CA VAL A 275 12.85 -3.69 7.62
C VAL A 275 13.44 -5.03 7.19
N HIS A 276 14.38 -5.02 6.25
CA HIS A 276 15.01 -6.24 5.77
C HIS A 276 15.84 -6.89 6.89
N PRO A 277 15.60 -8.18 7.22
CA PRO A 277 16.15 -8.80 8.42
C PRO A 277 17.68 -8.94 8.45
N ARG A 278 18.36 -8.87 7.29
CA ARG A 278 19.83 -8.99 7.21
C ARG A 278 20.54 -7.67 7.00
N SER A 279 20.13 -6.91 5.98
CA SER A 279 20.76 -5.62 5.64
C SER A 279 20.26 -4.46 6.49
N ASN A 280 19.13 -4.64 7.19
CA ASN A 280 18.43 -3.57 7.90
C ASN A 280 17.98 -2.40 7.02
N ALA A 281 17.83 -2.62 5.72
CA ALA A 281 17.23 -1.64 4.83
C ALA A 281 15.76 -1.42 5.24
N LEU A 282 15.39 -0.17 5.52
CA LEU A 282 14.00 0.22 5.75
C LEU A 282 13.38 0.54 4.39
N ILE A 283 12.38 -0.25 3.99
CA ILE A 283 11.60 -0.03 2.78
C ILE A 283 10.26 0.58 3.17
N GLN A 284 9.87 1.57 2.39
CA GLN A 284 8.57 2.22 2.47
C GLN A 284 7.84 2.05 1.15
N ALA A 285 6.56 1.73 1.21
CA ALA A 285 5.67 1.80 0.06
C ALA A 285 4.71 3.00 0.22
N GLU A 286 4.72 3.85 -0.78
CA GLU A 286 4.02 5.13 -0.82
C GLU A 286 2.60 4.97 -1.34
N ASN A 287 1.67 5.72 -0.74
CA ASN A 287 0.38 6.02 -1.35
C ASN A 287 0.44 7.46 -1.87
N SER A 288 0.70 7.61 -3.16
CA SER A 288 0.98 8.86 -3.88
C SER A 288 -0.28 9.73 -4.01
N ARG A 289 -0.13 10.89 -4.64
CA ARG A 289 -1.21 11.90 -4.72
C ARG A 289 -2.41 11.43 -5.54
N ASP A 290 -3.54 12.08 -5.31
CA ASP A 290 -4.74 11.89 -6.12
C ASP A 290 -4.88 12.98 -7.21
N SER A 291 -5.80 12.75 -8.15
CA SER A 291 -6.41 13.82 -8.96
C SER A 291 -5.41 14.69 -9.74
N ILE A 292 -4.29 14.11 -10.22
CA ILE A 292 -3.25 14.86 -10.92
C ILE A 292 -3.77 15.59 -12.18
N ASN A 293 -4.82 15.03 -12.79
CA ASN A 293 -5.51 15.60 -13.94
C ASN A 293 -6.30 16.88 -13.64
N LYS A 294 -6.68 17.17 -12.39
CA LYS A 294 -7.45 18.39 -12.03
C LYS A 294 -6.69 19.67 -12.36
N HIS A 295 -5.37 19.66 -12.21
CA HIS A 295 -4.51 20.81 -12.52
C HIS A 295 -3.87 20.73 -13.90
N GLN A 296 -3.89 19.56 -14.53
CA GLN A 296 -3.48 19.39 -15.92
C GLN A 296 -4.30 18.30 -16.60
N ALA A 297 -5.32 18.70 -17.35
CA ALA A 297 -6.23 17.79 -18.03
C ALA A 297 -5.55 16.85 -19.05
N SER A 298 -4.33 17.16 -19.50
CA SER A 298 -3.56 16.28 -20.39
C SER A 298 -2.83 15.14 -19.67
N LEU A 299 -2.78 15.14 -18.33
CA LEU A 299 -2.36 13.96 -17.57
C LEU A 299 -3.57 13.09 -17.30
N THR A 300 -3.40 11.78 -17.43
CA THR A 300 -4.45 10.82 -17.15
C THR A 300 -4.26 10.29 -15.73
N ASP A 301 -5.17 10.67 -14.83
CA ASP A 301 -5.35 10.00 -13.54
C ASP A 301 -6.18 8.72 -13.77
N SER A 302 -5.65 7.81 -14.60
CA SER A 302 -6.28 6.53 -14.92
C SER A 302 -5.68 5.39 -14.11
N GLU A 303 -6.37 4.25 -14.13
CA GLU A 303 -5.99 3.04 -13.39
C GLU A 303 -4.60 2.56 -13.82
N GLY A 304 -3.65 2.58 -12.87
CA GLY A 304 -2.25 2.28 -13.15
C GLY A 304 -1.68 3.13 -14.28
N ASP A 305 -1.76 4.45 -14.17
CA ASP A 305 -0.88 5.38 -14.89
C ASP A 305 -0.31 6.37 -13.88
N LEU A 306 -0.80 7.61 -13.81
CA LEU A 306 -0.21 8.63 -12.96
C LEU A 306 -1.08 9.02 -11.74
N PRO A 307 -0.44 9.45 -10.64
CA PRO A 307 0.97 9.15 -10.33
C PRO A 307 1.14 7.67 -9.96
N HIS A 308 2.36 7.17 -10.08
CA HIS A 308 2.69 5.86 -9.58
C HIS A 308 2.70 5.82 -8.06
N GLU A 309 2.42 4.64 -7.53
CA GLU A 309 2.83 4.31 -6.16
C GLU A 309 4.35 4.02 -6.18
N GLU A 310 5.00 4.10 -5.03
CA GLU A 310 6.47 4.05 -4.98
C GLU A 310 6.96 3.06 -3.93
N LEU A 311 8.06 2.37 -4.20
CA LEU A 311 8.87 1.67 -3.21
C LEU A 311 10.17 2.43 -3.01
N ASN A 312 10.32 2.99 -1.81
CA ASN A 312 11.45 3.82 -1.41
C ASN A 312 12.39 3.04 -0.47
N VAL A 313 13.69 3.09 -0.73
CA VAL A 313 14.72 2.69 0.25
C VAL A 313 15.03 3.90 1.11
N ILE A 314 14.71 3.83 2.41
CA ILE A 314 14.81 4.97 3.32
C ILE A 314 16.27 5.27 3.67
N VAL A 315 16.71 6.48 3.31
CA VAL A 315 18.01 7.06 3.63
C VAL A 315 17.80 8.16 4.67
N PRO A 316 18.41 8.08 5.86
CA PRO A 316 18.28 9.10 6.88
C PRO A 316 18.61 10.51 6.37
N GLY A 317 17.69 11.45 6.58
CA GLY A 317 17.80 12.85 6.16
C GLY A 317 17.32 13.12 4.72
N ALA A 318 17.00 12.09 3.94
CA ALA A 318 16.52 12.27 2.58
C ALA A 318 15.08 12.82 2.50
N HIS A 319 14.80 13.47 1.37
CA HIS A 319 13.47 13.95 1.01
C HIS A 319 13.06 13.31 -0.33
N TYR A 320 11.90 12.66 -0.36
CA TYR A 320 11.43 11.80 -1.47
C TYR A 320 10.53 12.50 -2.49
N GLY A 321 10.24 13.77 -2.26
CA GLY A 321 9.78 14.68 -3.30
C GLY A 321 8.34 15.14 -3.15
N TRP A 322 7.47 14.39 -2.46
CA TRP A 322 6.13 14.90 -2.14
C TRP A 322 6.22 16.18 -1.30
N PRO A 323 5.41 17.23 -1.55
CA PRO A 323 4.35 17.33 -2.57
C PRO A 323 4.83 17.86 -3.93
N TYR A 324 6.11 18.16 -4.08
CA TYR A 324 6.68 18.87 -5.22
C TYR A 324 6.82 18.02 -6.48
N CYS A 325 7.14 16.74 -6.28
CA CYS A 325 7.49 15.80 -7.34
C CYS A 325 6.74 14.49 -7.14
N TYR A 326 6.58 13.76 -8.23
CA TYR A 326 6.02 12.42 -8.27
C TYR A 326 6.90 11.54 -9.16
N ASP A 327 6.80 10.22 -8.99
CA ASP A 327 7.55 9.23 -9.76
C ASP A 327 9.08 9.47 -9.67
N ASN A 328 9.78 9.30 -10.79
CA ASN A 328 11.23 9.51 -10.93
C ASN A 328 11.59 11.00 -11.10
N GLY A 329 11.10 11.84 -10.20
CA GLY A 329 11.45 13.26 -10.15
C GLY A 329 10.71 14.14 -11.16
N ALA A 330 9.48 13.75 -11.55
CA ALA A 330 8.63 14.60 -12.38
C ALA A 330 7.99 15.70 -11.50
N PRO A 331 8.03 16.98 -11.89
CA PRO A 331 7.40 18.04 -11.10
C PRO A 331 5.88 17.95 -11.19
N ASN A 332 5.23 17.99 -10.03
CA ASN A 332 3.78 18.12 -9.96
C ASN A 332 3.32 19.40 -10.70
N PRO A 333 2.19 19.37 -11.43
CA PRO A 333 1.67 20.50 -12.19
C PRO A 333 1.65 21.83 -11.43
N GLU A 334 1.33 21.76 -10.14
CA GLU A 334 1.20 22.87 -9.20
C GLU A 334 2.52 23.61 -8.93
N TYR A 335 3.66 22.95 -9.17
CA TYR A 335 5.00 23.41 -8.82
C TYR A 335 5.93 23.61 -10.02
N ARG A 336 5.43 23.41 -11.25
CA ARG A 336 6.27 23.50 -12.46
C ARG A 336 7.01 24.82 -12.59
N GLY A 337 8.29 24.72 -12.95
CA GLY A 337 9.17 25.87 -13.09
C GLY A 337 9.53 26.57 -11.78
N ARG A 338 9.03 26.09 -10.63
CA ARG A 338 9.29 26.67 -9.31
C ARG A 338 10.09 25.74 -8.39
N VAL A 339 10.20 24.46 -8.73
CA VAL A 339 10.95 23.45 -7.97
C VAL A 339 11.90 22.70 -8.89
N ASP A 340 13.05 22.33 -8.36
CA ASP A 340 14.02 21.45 -9.01
C ASP A 340 13.93 20.05 -8.40
N CYS A 341 13.25 19.14 -9.10
CA CYS A 341 13.03 17.78 -8.63
C CYS A 341 14.31 16.93 -8.57
N SER A 342 15.41 17.36 -9.20
CA SER A 342 16.69 16.64 -9.12
C SER A 342 17.33 16.70 -7.72
N ARG A 343 16.78 17.54 -6.82
CA ARG A 343 17.20 17.66 -5.42
C ARG A 343 16.56 16.61 -4.50
N TYR A 344 15.58 15.86 -4.98
CA TYR A 344 14.88 14.84 -4.21
C TYR A 344 15.34 13.43 -4.58
N THR A 345 15.06 12.49 -3.69
CA THR A 345 15.44 11.09 -3.85
C THR A 345 14.37 10.36 -4.64
N ASN A 346 14.77 9.73 -5.75
CA ASN A 346 13.88 8.88 -6.54
C ASN A 346 13.60 7.54 -5.83
N PRO A 347 12.45 6.92 -6.11
CA PRO A 347 12.14 5.59 -5.60
C PRO A 347 13.02 4.51 -6.24
N ALA A 348 13.14 3.37 -5.54
CA ALA A 348 13.86 2.21 -6.03
C ALA A 348 13.04 1.42 -7.06
N LEU A 349 11.71 1.39 -6.90
CA LEU A 349 10.79 0.78 -7.84
C LEU A 349 9.48 1.57 -7.84
N LEU A 350 8.94 1.80 -9.03
CA LEU A 350 7.59 2.34 -9.18
C LEU A 350 6.59 1.19 -9.30
N LEU A 351 5.45 1.38 -8.65
CA LEU A 351 4.34 0.44 -8.60
C LEU A 351 3.16 1.02 -9.40
N PRO A 352 2.20 0.19 -9.83
CA PRO A 352 1.02 0.69 -10.55
C PRO A 352 0.32 1.81 -9.78
N GLY A 353 0.04 2.93 -10.46
CA GLY A 353 -0.70 4.04 -9.86
C GLY A 353 -2.04 3.59 -9.27
N HIS A 354 -2.33 4.08 -8.06
CA HIS A 354 -3.50 3.69 -7.25
C HIS A 354 -3.55 2.22 -6.84
N ALA A 355 -2.41 1.52 -6.80
CA ALA A 355 -2.33 0.20 -6.15
C ALA A 355 -2.51 0.30 -4.62
N SER A 356 -2.24 1.47 -4.03
CA SER A 356 -2.40 1.80 -2.61
C SER A 356 -1.82 0.72 -1.67
N PRO A 357 -0.49 0.57 -1.61
CA PRO A 357 0.14 -0.45 -0.77
C PRO A 357 -0.08 -0.13 0.72
N LEU A 358 -0.68 -1.06 1.48
CA LEU A 358 -1.00 -0.86 2.90
C LEU A 358 -0.30 -1.83 3.85
N GLY A 359 0.27 -2.92 3.33
CA GLY A 359 0.87 -3.98 4.10
C GLY A 359 2.03 -4.59 3.35
N MET A 360 3.11 -4.93 4.07
CA MET A 360 4.32 -5.42 3.46
C MET A 360 5.19 -6.21 4.44
N THR A 361 5.79 -7.30 3.96
CA THR A 361 6.72 -8.11 4.75
C THR A 361 7.76 -8.78 3.87
N TYR A 362 8.97 -8.99 4.40
CA TYR A 362 9.94 -9.87 3.73
C TYR A 362 9.60 -11.33 4.05
N TYR A 363 9.41 -12.14 3.02
CA TYR A 363 9.12 -13.55 3.20
C TYR A 363 10.41 -14.34 3.47
N THR A 364 10.60 -14.76 4.72
CA THR A 364 11.77 -15.54 5.15
C THR A 364 11.46 -17.01 5.39
N GLY A 365 10.20 -17.43 5.18
CA GLY A 365 9.79 -18.82 5.30
C GLY A 365 10.27 -19.70 4.16
N THR A 366 10.06 -21.01 4.31
CA THR A 366 10.47 -22.02 3.31
C THR A 366 9.30 -22.79 2.70
N MET A 367 8.06 -22.52 3.14
CA MET A 367 6.86 -23.17 2.62
C MET A 367 6.73 -22.90 1.12
N PHE A 368 6.76 -21.63 0.70
CA PHE A 368 6.63 -21.28 -0.71
C PHE A 368 7.93 -21.56 -1.51
N PRO A 369 7.83 -21.75 -2.84
CA PRO A 369 8.98 -21.95 -3.73
C PRO A 369 10.03 -20.84 -3.66
N ALA A 370 11.20 -21.10 -4.26
CA ALA A 370 12.34 -20.16 -4.24
C ALA A 370 12.01 -18.74 -4.72
N ALA A 371 11.03 -18.58 -5.63
CA ALA A 371 10.57 -17.28 -6.12
C ALA A 371 10.05 -16.33 -5.03
N TYR A 372 9.64 -16.85 -3.87
CA TYR A 372 9.14 -16.05 -2.74
C TYR A 372 10.23 -15.75 -1.71
N ARG A 373 11.21 -16.65 -1.59
CA ARG A 373 12.14 -16.66 -0.46
C ARG A 373 13.07 -15.45 -0.50
N ASN A 374 13.11 -14.73 0.60
CA ASN A 374 13.82 -13.47 0.80
C ASN A 374 13.33 -12.31 -0.10
N ASN A 375 12.19 -12.46 -0.76
CA ASN A 375 11.55 -11.39 -1.51
C ASN A 375 10.50 -10.67 -0.66
N LEU A 376 10.07 -9.52 -1.14
CA LEU A 376 9.13 -8.65 -0.47
C LEU A 376 7.71 -9.02 -0.90
N ILE A 377 6.80 -9.21 0.04
CA ILE A 377 5.37 -9.42 -0.27
C ILE A 377 4.62 -8.16 0.10
N VAL A 378 3.80 -7.65 -0.81
CA VAL A 378 3.07 -6.39 -0.68
C VAL A 378 1.59 -6.62 -0.94
N ALA A 379 0.74 -6.07 -0.06
CA ALA A 379 -0.70 -6.03 -0.22
C ALA A 379 -1.11 -4.73 -0.94
N TYR A 380 -1.68 -4.86 -2.13
CA TYR A 380 -2.21 -3.74 -2.90
C TYR A 380 -3.71 -3.60 -2.60
N HIS A 381 -4.06 -2.56 -1.86
CA HIS A 381 -5.43 -2.32 -1.38
C HIS A 381 -6.33 -1.64 -2.41
N GLY A 382 -5.74 -0.83 -3.29
CA GLY A 382 -6.43 0.21 -4.04
C GLY A 382 -7.67 -0.27 -4.80
N TYR A 383 -8.72 0.54 -4.81
CA TYR A 383 -10.05 0.19 -5.33
C TYR A 383 -10.15 0.06 -6.88
N ARG A 384 -9.05 0.37 -7.58
CA ARG A 384 -8.95 0.40 -9.05
C ARG A 384 -8.39 -0.92 -9.57
N ALA A 385 -8.45 -1.16 -10.87
CA ALA A 385 -8.06 -2.43 -11.48
C ALA A 385 -6.67 -2.98 -11.08
N ASN A 386 -5.71 -2.11 -10.72
CA ASN A 386 -4.35 -2.49 -10.33
C ASN A 386 -4.11 -2.69 -8.83
N GLY A 387 -5.08 -2.37 -7.98
CA GLY A 387 -5.07 -2.83 -6.59
C GLY A 387 -5.65 -4.24 -6.47
N HIS A 388 -6.26 -4.56 -5.32
CA HIS A 388 -6.92 -5.85 -5.07
C HIS A 388 -6.03 -7.08 -5.26
N ARG A 389 -4.76 -6.98 -4.85
CA ARG A 389 -3.76 -8.01 -5.13
C ARG A 389 -2.85 -8.26 -3.94
N LEU A 390 -2.36 -9.49 -3.86
CA LEU A 390 -1.17 -9.81 -3.09
C LEU A 390 -0.04 -10.08 -4.07
N VAL A 391 1.08 -9.40 -3.92
CA VAL A 391 2.18 -9.38 -4.91
C VAL A 391 3.49 -9.74 -4.23
N VAL A 392 4.32 -10.54 -4.89
CA VAL A 392 5.73 -10.72 -4.55
C VAL A 392 6.58 -9.80 -5.42
N VAL A 393 7.44 -9.00 -4.81
CA VAL A 393 8.37 -8.07 -5.46
C VAL A 393 9.78 -8.63 -5.30
N PRO A 394 10.46 -8.99 -6.41
CA PRO A 394 11.86 -9.40 -6.38
C PRO A 394 12.78 -8.31 -5.83
N VAL A 395 13.70 -8.71 -4.94
CA VAL A 395 14.70 -7.83 -4.35
C VAL A 395 16.12 -8.33 -4.61
N ASP A 396 17.11 -7.47 -4.43
CA ASP A 396 18.52 -7.86 -4.48
C ASP A 396 18.98 -8.54 -3.16
N ALA A 397 20.26 -8.90 -3.06
CA ALA A 397 20.81 -9.53 -1.85
C ALA A 397 20.71 -8.66 -0.58
N ASN A 398 20.59 -7.34 -0.73
CA ASN A 398 20.42 -6.36 0.33
C ASN A 398 18.95 -6.05 0.62
N GLY A 399 18.01 -6.72 -0.04
CA GLY A 399 16.59 -6.49 0.14
C GLY A 399 16.06 -5.27 -0.61
N VAL A 400 16.83 -4.67 -1.52
CA VAL A 400 16.39 -3.51 -2.31
C VAL A 400 15.47 -3.98 -3.46
N PRO A 401 14.25 -3.43 -3.61
CA PRO A 401 13.34 -3.75 -4.71
C PRO A 401 13.90 -3.40 -6.09
N GLY A 402 13.47 -4.13 -7.12
CA GLY A 402 13.79 -3.82 -8.52
C GLY A 402 14.73 -4.81 -9.22
N SER A 403 15.00 -5.97 -8.62
CA SER A 403 15.80 -7.05 -9.25
C SER A 403 15.02 -7.86 -10.29
N GLY A 404 13.73 -7.58 -10.44
CA GLY A 404 12.82 -8.22 -11.38
C GLY A 404 11.41 -7.63 -11.31
N GLU A 405 10.53 -8.12 -12.19
CA GLU A 405 9.12 -7.70 -12.24
C GLU A 405 8.35 -8.19 -10.99
N PRO A 406 7.50 -7.37 -10.37
CA PRO A 406 6.52 -7.84 -9.38
C PRO A 406 5.62 -8.95 -9.96
N LEU A 407 5.24 -9.95 -9.17
CA LEU A 407 4.43 -11.10 -9.61
C LEU A 407 3.24 -11.32 -8.66
N ASP A 408 2.08 -11.67 -9.20
CA ASP A 408 0.86 -11.86 -8.43
C ASP A 408 0.86 -13.21 -7.68
N ILE A 409 0.53 -13.15 -6.39
CA ILE A 409 0.22 -14.30 -5.52
C ILE A 409 -1.29 -14.53 -5.47
N ILE A 410 -2.08 -13.44 -5.36
CA ILE A 410 -3.54 -13.51 -5.32
C ILE A 410 -4.12 -12.42 -6.23
N ARG A 411 -5.10 -12.83 -7.05
CA ARG A 411 -6.03 -12.00 -7.82
C ARG A 411 -7.47 -12.50 -7.62
N GLY A 412 -8.44 -11.90 -8.30
CA GLY A 412 -9.86 -12.29 -8.26
C GLY A 412 -10.70 -11.44 -7.33
N TRP A 413 -10.11 -10.41 -6.73
CA TRP A 413 -10.80 -9.39 -5.94
C TRP A 413 -11.22 -8.17 -6.77
N GLU A 414 -10.82 -8.11 -8.04
CA GLU A 414 -11.28 -7.11 -9.00
C GLU A 414 -12.81 -7.11 -9.17
N LYS A 415 -13.37 -5.99 -9.67
CA LYS A 415 -14.83 -5.75 -9.79
C LYS A 415 -15.60 -6.96 -10.36
N SER A 416 -16.72 -7.28 -9.73
CA SER A 416 -17.70 -8.25 -10.23
C SER A 416 -18.36 -7.80 -11.54
N ALA A 417 -18.96 -8.74 -12.27
CA ALA A 417 -19.58 -8.50 -13.58
C ALA A 417 -20.76 -7.51 -13.58
N ASP A 418 -21.34 -7.21 -12.41
CA ASP A 418 -22.37 -6.19 -12.16
C ASP A 418 -21.80 -4.80 -11.78
N GLY A 419 -20.48 -4.70 -11.60
CA GLY A 419 -19.68 -3.57 -12.07
C GLY A 419 -19.55 -2.33 -11.19
N ARG A 420 -19.81 -2.38 -9.87
CA ARG A 420 -19.70 -1.18 -9.02
C ARG A 420 -18.61 -1.21 -7.95
N GLU A 421 -18.38 -2.34 -7.30
CA GLU A 421 -17.47 -2.44 -6.15
C GLU A 421 -16.50 -3.62 -6.29
N PRO A 422 -15.29 -3.55 -5.71
CA PRO A 422 -14.38 -4.68 -5.67
C PRO A 422 -14.85 -5.75 -4.69
N LEU A 423 -14.47 -7.01 -4.98
CA LEU A 423 -14.83 -8.21 -4.21
C LEU A 423 -13.95 -8.41 -2.96
N GLY A 424 -12.92 -7.60 -2.76
CA GLY A 424 -12.07 -7.63 -1.55
C GLY A 424 -10.93 -6.63 -1.66
N SER A 425 -10.37 -6.18 -0.54
CA SER A 425 -9.26 -5.22 -0.50
C SER A 425 -8.24 -5.65 0.57
N PRO A 426 -7.11 -6.28 0.18
CA PRO A 426 -6.12 -6.74 1.15
C PRO A 426 -5.42 -5.53 1.81
N VAL A 427 -5.23 -5.59 3.12
CA VAL A 427 -4.65 -4.51 3.94
C VAL A 427 -3.28 -4.88 4.44
N ASP A 428 -3.16 -5.85 5.34
CA ASP A 428 -1.88 -6.27 5.91
C ASP A 428 -1.51 -7.68 5.46
N VAL A 429 -0.21 -7.96 5.44
CA VAL A 429 0.33 -9.29 5.16
C VAL A 429 1.40 -9.64 6.17
N LEU A 430 1.28 -10.84 6.74
CA LEU A 430 2.18 -11.39 7.73
C LEU A 430 2.73 -12.72 7.23
N ALA A 431 4.05 -12.87 7.23
CA ALA A 431 4.69 -14.17 7.10
C ALA A 431 4.59 -14.90 8.44
N ALA A 432 3.82 -15.98 8.49
CA ALA A 432 3.65 -16.78 9.69
C ALA A 432 4.92 -17.59 9.99
N LYS A 433 5.11 -17.99 11.25
CA LYS A 433 6.27 -18.80 11.67
C LYS A 433 6.36 -20.15 10.97
N ASP A 434 5.20 -20.74 10.62
CA ASP A 434 5.16 -21.99 9.86
C ASP A 434 5.46 -21.81 8.35
N GLY A 435 5.69 -20.58 7.91
CA GLY A 435 6.02 -20.23 6.53
C GLY A 435 4.80 -19.97 5.64
N SER A 436 3.57 -20.10 6.13
CA SER A 436 2.37 -19.60 5.44
C SER A 436 2.27 -18.08 5.50
N LEU A 437 1.26 -17.50 4.85
CA LEU A 437 0.95 -16.08 4.99
C LEU A 437 -0.43 -15.89 5.64
N TYR A 438 -0.56 -14.88 6.48
CA TYR A 438 -1.85 -14.31 6.84
C TYR A 438 -2.08 -13.00 6.09
N VAL A 439 -3.31 -12.78 5.64
CA VAL A 439 -3.73 -11.55 4.98
C VAL A 439 -4.99 -11.04 5.67
N THR A 440 -5.03 -9.77 6.00
CA THR A 440 -6.28 -9.10 6.40
C THR A 440 -6.90 -8.42 5.19
N GLU A 441 -8.22 -8.44 5.13
CA GLU A 441 -8.99 -7.91 4.00
C GLU A 441 -10.19 -7.15 4.55
N ASP A 442 -10.23 -5.84 4.33
CA ASP A 442 -11.13 -4.95 5.08
C ASP A 442 -12.50 -4.73 4.45
N LYS A 443 -12.68 -5.02 3.16
CA LYS A 443 -13.97 -4.88 2.46
C LYS A 443 -14.97 -5.90 2.95
N ASN A 444 -14.57 -7.16 3.09
CA ASN A 444 -15.44 -8.22 3.63
C ASN A 444 -15.12 -8.57 5.09
N GLY A 445 -14.13 -7.89 5.68
CA GLY A 445 -13.81 -8.07 7.09
C GLY A 445 -13.27 -9.46 7.38
N THR A 446 -12.32 -9.94 6.57
CA THR A 446 -11.80 -11.31 6.65
C THR A 446 -10.34 -11.35 7.06
N VAL A 447 -9.98 -12.44 7.75
CA VAL A 447 -8.60 -12.89 7.92
C VAL A 447 -8.45 -14.16 7.10
N LEU A 448 -7.43 -14.18 6.26
CA LEU A 448 -7.19 -15.24 5.28
C LEU A 448 -5.82 -15.86 5.53
N ARG A 449 -5.71 -17.17 5.30
CA ARG A 449 -4.45 -17.92 5.35
C ARG A 449 -4.10 -18.40 3.94
N VAL A 450 -2.92 -18.02 3.46
CA VAL A 450 -2.39 -18.44 2.16
C VAL A 450 -1.42 -19.58 2.41
N PHE A 451 -1.69 -20.73 1.80
CA PHE A 451 -0.93 -21.96 2.01
C PHE A 451 -0.51 -22.57 0.68
N PHE A 452 0.68 -23.17 0.64
CA PHE A 452 1.18 -23.87 -0.53
C PHE A 452 1.30 -25.37 -0.24
N ASP A 453 0.61 -26.17 -1.05
CA ASP A 453 0.74 -27.61 -1.11
C ASP A 453 1.53 -28.02 -2.37
N PRO A 454 2.79 -28.48 -2.23
CA PRO A 454 3.60 -28.91 -3.36
C PRO A 454 3.06 -30.15 -4.08
N ALA A 455 2.16 -30.93 -3.46
CA ALA A 455 1.50 -32.03 -4.14
C ALA A 455 0.41 -31.56 -5.13
N ALA A 456 -0.09 -30.32 -4.95
CA ALA A 456 -1.17 -29.74 -5.75
C ALA A 456 -0.67 -28.76 -6.83
N GLY A 457 0.63 -28.52 -6.95
CA GLY A 457 1.21 -27.70 -8.02
C GLY A 457 2.61 -27.15 -7.71
N ASN A 458 3.14 -26.35 -8.63
CA ASN A 458 4.51 -25.83 -8.54
C ASN A 458 4.64 -24.53 -7.73
N GLY A 459 3.53 -23.88 -7.39
CA GLY A 459 3.47 -22.64 -6.64
C GLY A 459 4.11 -21.45 -7.34
N ALA A 460 4.36 -21.50 -8.65
CA ALA A 460 5.03 -20.41 -9.36
C ALA A 460 4.13 -19.16 -9.39
N PRO A 461 4.59 -17.99 -8.91
CA PRO A 461 3.79 -16.78 -8.88
C PRO A 461 3.35 -16.39 -10.29
N MET A 462 2.17 -15.80 -10.41
CA MET A 462 1.58 -15.46 -11.69
C MET A 462 2.21 -14.16 -12.21
N ARG A 463 2.47 -14.07 -13.52
CA ARG A 463 2.82 -12.77 -14.11
C ARG A 463 1.69 -11.76 -13.85
N PRO A 464 2.02 -10.47 -13.64
CA PRO A 464 1.03 -9.42 -13.59
C PRO A 464 0.07 -9.52 -14.76
N LEU A 465 -1.17 -9.12 -14.53
CA LEU A 465 -2.00 -8.81 -15.68
C LEU A 465 -1.25 -7.74 -16.48
N PRO A 466 -1.18 -7.86 -17.83
CA PRO A 466 -0.71 -6.75 -18.63
C PRO A 466 -1.42 -5.52 -18.11
N ALA A 467 -0.69 -4.41 -17.88
CA ALA A 467 -1.36 -3.14 -17.73
C ALA A 467 -2.40 -3.08 -18.85
N THR A 468 -3.64 -2.72 -18.52
CA THR A 468 -4.57 -2.29 -19.56
C THR A 468 -3.95 -1.04 -20.14
N GLN A 469 -2.94 -1.23 -21.00
CA GLN A 469 -2.48 -0.19 -21.87
C GLN A 469 -3.75 0.28 -22.56
N PRO A 470 -3.92 1.60 -22.73
CA PRO A 470 -4.90 2.08 -23.70
C PRO A 470 -4.68 1.22 -24.94
N GLN A 471 -5.68 0.45 -25.36
CA GLN A 471 -5.53 -0.38 -26.55
C GLN A 471 -4.99 0.56 -27.62
N ALA A 472 -3.79 0.27 -28.13
CA ALA A 472 -3.17 1.05 -29.18
C ALA A 472 -4.25 1.31 -30.23
N SER A 473 -4.47 2.56 -30.61
CA SER A 473 -5.49 2.86 -31.61
C SER A 473 -5.24 1.98 -32.84
N PRO A 474 -6.25 1.64 -33.65
CA PRO A 474 -6.03 0.86 -34.87
C PRO A 474 -4.88 1.43 -35.74
N GLU A 475 -4.72 2.75 -35.73
CA GLU A 475 -3.61 3.46 -36.39
C GLU A 475 -2.24 3.20 -35.75
N GLU A 476 -2.17 3.08 -34.43
CA GLU A 476 -0.93 2.75 -33.71
C GLU A 476 -0.59 1.26 -33.86
N GLN A 477 -1.56 0.36 -33.82
CA GLN A 477 -1.37 -1.06 -34.13
C GLN A 477 -0.84 -1.26 -35.56
N GLN A 478 -1.38 -0.51 -36.53
CA GLN A 478 -0.90 -0.55 -37.91
C GLN A 478 0.54 -0.04 -38.03
N ARG A 479 0.90 1.03 -37.30
CA ARG A 479 2.29 1.53 -37.25
C ARG A 479 3.24 0.50 -36.66
N CYS A 480 2.87 -0.17 -35.56
CA CYS A 480 3.65 -1.25 -34.98
C CYS A 480 3.84 -2.43 -35.96
N ALA A 481 2.78 -2.83 -36.65
CA ALA A 481 2.84 -3.90 -37.64
C ALA A 481 3.73 -3.53 -38.85
N GLN A 482 3.76 -2.26 -39.25
CA GLN A 482 4.66 -1.76 -40.28
C GLN A 482 6.11 -1.74 -39.79
N LEU A 483 6.36 -1.23 -38.59
CA LEU A 483 7.68 -1.18 -37.95
C LEU A 483 8.29 -2.58 -37.80
N ALA A 484 7.51 -3.57 -37.37
CA ALA A 484 7.99 -4.95 -37.19
C ALA A 484 8.58 -5.56 -38.47
N ARG A 485 8.14 -5.08 -39.65
CA ARG A 485 8.60 -5.53 -40.98
C ARG A 485 9.82 -4.76 -41.48
N ARG A 486 10.21 -3.66 -40.82
CA ARG A 486 11.37 -2.86 -41.22
C ARG A 486 12.66 -3.56 -40.84
N THR A 487 13.66 -3.38 -41.70
CA THR A 487 15.00 -4.00 -41.56
C THR A 487 16.12 -2.98 -41.51
N ASP A 488 15.83 -1.68 -41.39
CA ASP A 488 16.86 -0.69 -41.11
C ASP A 488 17.44 -0.86 -39.70
N SER A 489 18.66 -0.35 -39.50
CA SER A 489 19.45 -0.64 -38.30
C SER A 489 18.78 -0.17 -37.01
N PHE A 490 18.14 1.00 -37.00
CA PHE A 490 17.45 1.45 -35.80
C PHE A 490 16.09 0.78 -35.61
N SER A 491 15.38 0.40 -36.68
CA SER A 491 14.13 -0.35 -36.53
C SER A 491 14.34 -1.73 -35.89
N ARG A 492 15.50 -2.38 -36.12
CA ARG A 492 15.89 -3.58 -35.36
C ARG A 492 16.13 -3.27 -33.89
N VAL A 493 16.94 -2.24 -33.59
CA VAL A 493 17.14 -1.78 -32.20
C VAL A 493 15.81 -1.46 -31.52
N GLN A 494 14.88 -0.81 -32.22
CA GLN A 494 13.56 -0.52 -31.70
C GLN A 494 12.81 -1.80 -31.31
N ARG A 495 12.67 -2.74 -32.26
CA ARG A 495 11.93 -4.00 -32.07
C ARG A 495 12.56 -4.93 -31.05
N ASP A 496 13.87 -5.11 -31.13
CA ASP A 496 14.58 -6.20 -30.46
C ASP A 496 15.17 -5.76 -29.11
N VAL A 497 15.36 -4.45 -28.91
CA VAL A 497 15.94 -3.87 -27.69
C VAL A 497 15.01 -2.88 -26.99
N ILE A 498 14.52 -1.85 -27.69
CA ILE A 498 13.72 -0.80 -27.03
C ILE A 498 12.39 -1.37 -26.54
N ASP A 499 11.64 -2.03 -27.43
CA ASP A 499 10.31 -2.57 -27.15
C ASP A 499 10.34 -3.68 -26.09
N THR A 500 11.45 -4.42 -26.00
CA THR A 500 11.59 -5.58 -25.12
C THR A 500 12.23 -5.26 -23.77
N ALA A 501 13.13 -4.27 -23.71
CA ALA A 501 13.98 -4.05 -22.54
C ALA A 501 13.93 -2.61 -22.00
N CYS A 502 13.53 -1.63 -22.81
CA CYS A 502 13.53 -0.22 -22.41
C CYS A 502 12.14 0.33 -22.13
N VAL A 503 11.10 -0.17 -22.81
CA VAL A 503 9.72 0.33 -22.65
C VAL A 503 9.26 0.22 -21.21
N SER A 504 9.59 -0.87 -20.49
CA SER A 504 9.25 -1.11 -19.08
C SER A 504 9.72 -0.01 -18.10
N CYS A 505 10.69 0.83 -18.50
CA CYS A 505 11.18 1.96 -17.72
C CYS A 505 11.11 3.31 -18.46
N HIS A 506 10.75 3.36 -19.74
CA HIS A 506 10.76 4.57 -20.57
C HIS A 506 9.48 4.82 -21.39
N GLY A 507 8.40 4.05 -21.17
CA GLY A 507 7.10 4.18 -21.82
C GLY A 507 6.13 5.22 -21.22
N VAL A 508 4.82 4.97 -21.36
CA VAL A 508 3.69 5.71 -20.74
C VAL A 508 2.92 4.79 -19.82
N GLY A 509 2.71 5.19 -18.56
CA GLY A 509 2.19 4.32 -17.50
C GLY A 509 3.18 3.97 -16.36
N PRO A 510 2.85 2.88 -15.64
CA PRO A 510 3.61 1.98 -14.82
C PRO A 510 5.09 2.15 -14.56
N GLY A 511 5.59 3.20 -13.94
CA GLY A 511 6.98 3.18 -13.52
C GLY A 511 8.02 3.60 -14.55
N TYR A 512 7.63 4.46 -15.48
CA TYR A 512 8.55 4.99 -16.46
C TYR A 512 9.26 6.26 -15.94
N ALA A 513 10.59 6.30 -16.05
CA ALA A 513 11.36 7.53 -15.90
C ALA A 513 10.94 8.49 -17.01
N GLY A 514 9.95 9.35 -16.73
CA GLY A 514 9.40 10.33 -17.65
C GLY A 514 10.53 11.11 -18.32
N GLY A 515 10.74 10.88 -19.62
CA GLY A 515 11.81 11.55 -20.35
C GLY A 515 11.94 11.14 -21.81
N LEU A 516 11.80 9.85 -22.14
CA LEU A 516 12.04 9.35 -23.51
C LEU A 516 10.80 8.90 -24.29
N ARG A 517 9.70 8.52 -23.63
CA ARG A 517 8.41 8.19 -24.28
C ARG A 517 8.58 7.16 -25.41
N LEU A 518 9.22 6.04 -25.07
CA LEU A 518 9.62 4.98 -26.01
C LEU A 518 8.53 3.94 -26.26
N ASP A 519 7.35 4.10 -25.64
CA ASP A 519 6.17 3.24 -25.76
C ASP A 519 5.49 3.28 -27.14
N LYS A 520 5.86 4.23 -28.00
CA LYS A 520 5.27 4.39 -29.32
C LYS A 520 6.05 3.63 -30.38
N CYS A 521 5.32 3.10 -31.35
CA CYS A 521 5.86 2.54 -32.60
C CYS A 521 6.31 3.65 -33.57
N ASP A 522 7.28 4.45 -33.12
CA ASP A 522 7.82 5.66 -33.74
C ASP A 522 9.35 5.59 -33.73
N ALA A 523 9.93 4.67 -34.51
CA ALA A 523 11.37 4.47 -34.56
C ALA A 523 12.12 5.75 -34.96
N VAL A 524 11.53 6.60 -35.81
CA VAL A 524 12.15 7.88 -36.20
C VAL A 524 12.20 8.84 -35.01
N GLY A 525 11.07 9.05 -34.33
CA GLY A 525 11.01 9.92 -33.16
C GLY A 525 11.82 9.39 -31.99
N ASN A 526 11.85 8.08 -31.75
CA ASN A 526 12.67 7.45 -30.72
C ASN A 526 14.17 7.65 -30.99
N ALA A 527 14.61 7.42 -32.23
CA ALA A 527 16.00 7.69 -32.62
C ALA A 527 16.38 9.16 -32.44
N GLN A 528 15.47 10.08 -32.77
CA GLN A 528 15.66 11.51 -32.59
C GLN A 528 15.76 11.89 -31.11
N ARG A 529 14.89 11.36 -30.25
CA ARG A 529 14.91 11.64 -28.80
C ARG A 529 16.22 11.18 -28.15
N LEU A 530 16.76 10.03 -28.55
CA LEU A 530 18.05 9.52 -28.05
C LEU A 530 19.24 10.40 -28.46
N ARG A 531 19.13 11.10 -29.60
CA ARG A 531 20.16 11.98 -30.15
C ARG A 531 19.98 13.46 -29.81
N ALA A 532 18.86 13.82 -29.18
CA ALA A 532 18.53 15.21 -28.89
C ALA A 532 19.46 15.81 -27.82
N PRO A 533 19.81 17.11 -27.92
CA PRO A 533 20.48 17.84 -26.84
C PRO A 533 19.67 17.79 -25.54
N ARG A 534 20.36 17.69 -24.39
CA ARG A 534 19.73 17.64 -23.06
C ARG A 534 19.87 18.96 -22.31
N THR A 535 18.99 19.18 -21.33
CA THR A 535 19.05 20.34 -20.43
C THR A 535 20.32 20.31 -19.56
N GLY A 536 20.83 21.48 -19.20
CA GLY A 536 21.98 21.61 -18.29
C GLY A 536 23.34 21.21 -18.88
N ASN A 537 23.61 21.49 -20.16
CA ASN A 537 24.88 21.21 -20.86
C ASN A 537 25.32 19.73 -20.87
N ARG A 538 24.39 18.79 -20.65
CA ARG A 538 24.73 17.37 -20.72
C ARG A 538 24.74 16.87 -22.18
N PRO A 539 25.69 15.99 -22.58
CA PRO A 539 25.75 15.45 -23.94
C PRO A 539 24.52 14.58 -24.25
N PRO A 540 24.12 14.35 -25.51
CA PRO A 540 23.04 13.41 -25.85
C PRO A 540 23.28 12.00 -25.29
N TYR A 541 22.20 11.23 -25.10
CA TYR A 541 22.31 9.82 -24.65
C TYR A 541 23.08 8.97 -25.67
N VAL A 542 22.84 9.22 -26.95
CA VAL A 542 23.55 8.61 -28.07
C VAL A 542 24.30 9.68 -28.84
N GLN A 543 25.60 9.47 -29.00
CA GLN A 543 26.46 10.27 -29.86
C GLN A 543 26.90 9.39 -31.04
N PRO A 544 26.71 9.82 -32.30
CA PRO A 544 27.16 9.06 -33.47
C PRO A 544 28.64 8.67 -33.38
N ASN A 545 28.98 7.41 -33.69
CA ASN A 545 30.34 6.87 -33.67
C ASN A 545 31.06 6.93 -32.31
N ARG A 546 30.31 7.00 -31.20
CA ARG A 546 30.85 7.17 -29.85
C ARG A 546 30.26 6.13 -28.91
N LEU A 547 30.97 5.02 -28.70
CA LEU A 547 30.58 3.96 -27.75
C LEU A 547 30.83 4.33 -26.27
N ASP A 548 31.42 5.49 -26.01
CA ASP A 548 31.51 6.09 -24.68
C ASP A 548 30.31 7.02 -24.38
N SER A 549 29.27 7.01 -25.22
CA SER A 549 28.04 7.75 -24.95
C SER A 549 27.31 7.19 -23.73
N GLU A 550 26.54 8.05 -23.05
CA GLU A 550 25.90 7.73 -21.78
C GLU A 550 25.00 6.49 -21.85
N LEU A 551 24.26 6.30 -22.96
CA LEU A 551 23.44 5.10 -23.14
C LEU A 551 24.30 3.83 -23.12
N VAL A 552 25.41 3.80 -23.88
CA VAL A 552 26.28 2.61 -24.00
C VAL A 552 26.94 2.27 -22.67
N LEU A 553 27.39 3.29 -21.94
CA LEU A 553 27.96 3.11 -20.60
C LEU A 553 26.93 2.52 -19.63
N ARG A 554 25.68 3.00 -19.67
CA ARG A 554 24.60 2.50 -18.79
C ARG A 554 24.16 1.07 -19.13
N ILE A 555 24.05 0.70 -20.41
CA ILE A 555 23.70 -0.67 -20.84
C ILE A 555 24.82 -1.68 -20.59
N LYS A 556 26.08 -1.22 -20.47
CA LYS A 556 27.23 -2.04 -20.04
C LYS A 556 27.42 -2.13 -18.53
N GLY A 557 26.57 -1.48 -17.73
CA GLY A 557 26.75 -1.39 -16.27
C GLY A 557 27.96 -0.54 -15.85
N GLN A 558 28.49 0.29 -16.75
CA GLN A 558 29.63 1.19 -16.53
C GLN A 558 29.18 2.63 -16.20
N GLY A 559 27.88 2.87 -16.12
CA GLY A 559 27.28 4.17 -15.77
C GLY A 559 26.13 4.01 -14.77
N TYR A 560 25.80 5.09 -14.05
CA TYR A 560 24.73 5.09 -13.05
C TYR A 560 23.56 6.01 -13.47
N PRO A 561 22.29 5.55 -13.30
CA PRO A 561 21.91 4.18 -12.99
C PRO A 561 22.19 3.23 -14.16
N GLN A 562 22.42 1.95 -13.86
CA GLN A 562 22.49 0.90 -14.87
C GLN A 562 21.11 0.72 -15.52
N MET A 563 21.06 0.60 -16.85
CA MET A 563 19.81 0.52 -17.60
C MET A 563 19.99 -0.43 -18.78
N PRO A 564 19.06 -1.36 -19.08
CA PRO A 564 17.91 -1.70 -18.26
C PRO A 564 18.33 -2.45 -16.98
N ALA A 565 17.45 -2.53 -15.99
CA ALA A 565 17.67 -3.37 -14.82
C ALA A 565 17.87 -4.83 -15.27
N GLY A 566 19.00 -5.46 -14.88
CA GLY A 566 19.40 -6.78 -15.35
C GLY A 566 20.31 -6.80 -16.60
N GLY A 567 20.50 -5.66 -17.28
CA GLY A 567 21.36 -5.52 -18.46
C GLY A 567 20.78 -6.09 -19.76
N LEU A 568 21.48 -5.86 -20.87
CA LEU A 568 21.14 -6.45 -22.18
C LEU A 568 21.90 -7.76 -22.39
N ASN A 569 21.31 -8.68 -23.16
CA ASN A 569 22.05 -9.85 -23.62
C ASN A 569 23.09 -9.46 -24.70
N PRO A 570 24.08 -10.33 -25.03
CA PRO A 570 25.14 -9.99 -25.98
C PRO A 570 24.66 -9.63 -27.39
N GLU A 571 23.56 -10.23 -27.85
CA GLU A 571 22.98 -9.95 -29.17
C GLU A 571 22.36 -8.54 -29.19
N GLN A 572 21.52 -8.23 -28.22
CA GLN A 572 20.90 -6.90 -28.04
C GLN A 572 21.95 -5.80 -27.88
N LEU A 573 23.00 -6.05 -27.09
CA LEU A 573 24.11 -5.11 -26.93
C LEU A 573 24.81 -4.87 -28.28
N GLY A 574 25.10 -5.95 -29.03
CA GLY A 574 25.72 -5.87 -30.34
C GLY A 574 24.91 -5.08 -31.35
N GLU A 575 23.58 -5.17 -31.32
CA GLU A 575 22.71 -4.37 -32.19
C GLU A 575 22.80 -2.87 -31.91
N VAL A 576 22.76 -2.48 -30.64
CA VAL A 576 22.88 -1.06 -30.23
C VAL A 576 24.25 -0.51 -30.63
N GLU A 577 25.32 -1.25 -30.35
CA GLU A 577 26.68 -0.84 -30.71
C GLU A 577 26.87 -0.75 -32.24
N SER A 578 26.32 -1.71 -32.99
CA SER A 578 26.36 -1.69 -34.45
C SER A 578 25.65 -0.47 -35.02
N TRP A 579 24.49 -0.10 -34.48
CA TRP A 579 23.78 1.10 -34.90
C TRP A 579 24.58 2.38 -34.59
N ILE A 580 25.18 2.49 -33.40
CA ILE A 580 25.97 3.67 -33.01
C ILE A 580 27.24 3.81 -33.84
N ASN A 581 27.96 2.69 -34.07
CA ASN A 581 29.16 2.65 -34.91
C ASN A 581 28.87 2.97 -36.38
N ALA A 582 27.66 2.74 -36.86
CA ALA A 582 27.23 3.14 -38.20
C ALA A 582 26.84 4.64 -38.29
N GLY A 583 27.14 5.43 -37.26
CA GLY A 583 26.77 6.86 -37.20
C GLY A 583 25.37 7.11 -36.67
N ALA A 584 24.76 6.14 -35.98
CA ALA A 584 23.41 6.22 -35.44
C ALA A 584 22.37 6.75 -36.47
N PRO A 585 22.29 6.14 -37.67
CA PRO A 585 21.41 6.63 -38.74
C PRO A 585 19.94 6.59 -38.30
N LEU A 586 19.17 7.56 -38.77
CA LEU A 586 17.72 7.59 -38.55
C LEU A 586 17.04 6.60 -39.52
N PRO A 587 15.94 5.94 -39.12
CA PRO A 587 15.10 5.19 -40.06
C PRO A 587 14.60 6.09 -41.20
N GLN A 588 14.50 5.53 -42.41
CA GLN A 588 13.96 6.22 -43.59
C GLN A 588 12.44 6.33 -43.59
#